data_AF-A0A536J3P6-F1
#
_entry.id   AF-A0A536J3P6-F1
#
_cell.length_a   1.000
_cell.length_b   1.000
_cell.length_c   1.000
_cell.angle_alpha   90.00
_cell.angle_beta   90.00
_cell.angle_gamma   90.00
#
_symmetry.space_group_name_H-M   'P 1'
#
loop_
_entity.id
_entity.type
_entity.pdbx_description
1 polymer ?
#
loop_
_entity_poly.entity_id
_entity_poly.type
_entity_poly.pdbx_seq_one_letter_code
_entity_poly.pdbx_strand_id
1 'polypeptide(L)'
;MNGTAVIRMLLNGSFNMIQERLDGMTDEEWRERALPGTSKLGFILWHCTRILDWTVHCAFQGVPEIADRPEWRARFPREACYGAGIPDALADQVVDATNRTDVALYLGEVKVAVGEWFERQNDQTLDAVPPLKANQAGRPGYLDPAVWAEVEDLNGLPTWQILVRPCGAHIRRHMGEYDVLMQALRARGVVTPRA
;
A
#
# COMPACT_ATOMS: atom_id res chain seq x y z
N MET A 1 -1.82 23.56 -15.12
CA MET A 1 -1.78 22.48 -14.11
C MET A 1 -0.37 22.49 -13.54
N ASN A 2 -0.20 22.65 -12.21
CA ASN A 2 1.12 22.65 -11.56
C ASN A 2 1.54 21.23 -11.14
N GLY A 3 2.77 21.06 -10.66
CA GLY A 3 3.32 19.75 -10.29
C GLY A 3 2.47 19.04 -9.24
N THR A 4 2.05 19.77 -8.20
CA THR A 4 1.13 19.25 -7.17
C THR A 4 -0.16 18.69 -7.74
N ALA A 5 -0.80 19.35 -8.70
CA ALA A 5 -2.03 18.86 -9.30
C ALA A 5 -1.83 17.54 -10.09
N VAL A 6 -0.71 17.39 -10.81
CA VAL A 6 -0.39 16.16 -11.54
C VAL A 6 -0.16 14.99 -10.59
N ILE A 7 0.63 15.21 -9.53
CA ILE A 7 0.92 14.17 -8.54
C ILE A 7 -0.36 13.77 -7.80
N ARG A 8 -1.20 14.73 -7.43
CA ARG A 8 -2.49 14.44 -6.81
C ARG A 8 -3.41 13.61 -7.71
N MET A 9 -3.48 13.95 -9.00
CA MET A 9 -4.22 13.16 -9.98
C MET A 9 -3.71 11.72 -10.06
N LEU A 10 -2.38 11.54 -10.06
CA LEU A 10 -1.75 10.22 -10.10
C LEU A 10 -2.11 9.39 -8.86
N LEU A 11 -2.02 9.96 -7.65
CA LEU A 11 -2.35 9.27 -6.41
C LEU A 11 -3.84 8.91 -6.32
N ASN A 12 -4.72 9.83 -6.74
CA ASN A 12 -6.15 9.53 -6.84
C ASN A 12 -6.42 8.34 -7.76
N GLY A 13 -5.66 8.21 -8.86
CA GLY A 13 -5.70 7.03 -9.72
C GLY A 13 -5.34 5.75 -8.96
N SER A 14 -4.30 5.77 -8.14
CA SER A 14 -3.90 4.61 -7.31
C SER A 14 -4.97 4.22 -6.28
N PHE A 15 -5.55 5.19 -5.57
CA PHE A 15 -6.67 4.93 -4.65
C PHE A 15 -7.85 4.27 -5.38
N ASN A 16 -8.24 4.80 -6.54
CA ASN A 16 -9.38 4.28 -7.28
C ASN A 16 -9.12 2.86 -7.82
N MET A 17 -7.92 2.59 -8.35
CA MET A 17 -7.57 1.24 -8.83
C MET A 17 -7.65 0.19 -7.73
N ILE A 18 -7.16 0.50 -6.52
CA ILE A 18 -7.24 -0.43 -5.38
C ILE A 18 -8.70 -0.62 -4.95
N GLN A 19 -9.46 0.47 -4.82
CA GLN A 19 -10.87 0.42 -4.42
C GLN A 19 -11.70 -0.44 -5.38
N GLU A 20 -11.57 -0.24 -6.69
CA GLU A 20 -12.28 -1.01 -7.72
C GLU A 20 -12.06 -2.53 -7.57
N ARG A 21 -10.85 -2.94 -7.18
CA ARG A 21 -10.48 -4.36 -7.02
C ARG A 21 -10.96 -4.93 -5.69
N LEU A 22 -10.95 -4.13 -4.62
CA LEU A 22 -11.56 -4.50 -3.34
C LEU A 22 -13.07 -4.71 -3.47
N ASP A 23 -13.74 -3.87 -4.29
CA ASP A 23 -15.18 -3.97 -4.54
C ASP A 23 -15.53 -5.15 -5.47
N GLY A 24 -14.67 -5.42 -6.45
CA GLY A 24 -14.85 -6.45 -7.47
C GLY A 24 -14.48 -7.87 -7.04
N MET A 25 -13.87 -8.06 -5.88
CA MET A 25 -13.46 -9.38 -5.37
C MET A 25 -14.40 -9.94 -4.31
N THR A 26 -14.41 -11.27 -4.19
CA THR A 26 -15.11 -11.98 -3.10
C THR A 26 -14.20 -12.21 -1.88
N ASP A 27 -14.81 -12.55 -0.75
CA ASP A 27 -14.07 -12.93 0.47
C ASP A 27 -13.34 -14.28 0.33
N GLU A 28 -13.76 -15.11 -0.61
CA GLU A 28 -13.05 -16.34 -0.98
C GLU A 28 -11.80 -15.99 -1.79
N GLU A 29 -11.95 -15.20 -2.86
CA GLU A 29 -10.82 -14.74 -3.69
C GLU A 29 -9.75 -14.00 -2.87
N TRP A 30 -10.14 -13.33 -1.79
CA TRP A 30 -9.22 -12.66 -0.85
C TRP A 30 -8.13 -13.59 -0.32
N ARG A 31 -8.52 -14.82 0.02
CA ARG A 31 -7.66 -15.81 0.70
C ARG A 31 -6.87 -16.65 -0.29
N GLU A 32 -7.19 -16.56 -1.57
CA GLU A 32 -6.67 -17.46 -2.58
C GLU A 32 -5.33 -17.02 -3.15
N ARG A 33 -4.57 -18.04 -3.54
CA ARG A 33 -3.30 -17.92 -4.25
C ARG A 33 -3.48 -18.56 -5.62
N ALA A 34 -3.40 -17.74 -6.66
CA ALA A 34 -3.66 -18.20 -8.02
C ALA A 34 -2.61 -19.22 -8.51
N LEU A 35 -1.34 -19.00 -8.18
CA LEU A 35 -0.20 -19.83 -8.59
C LEU A 35 0.77 -20.06 -7.42
N PRO A 36 1.46 -21.22 -7.34
CA PRO A 36 2.52 -21.43 -6.37
C PRO A 36 3.61 -20.35 -6.47
N GLY A 37 4.03 -19.81 -5.33
CA GLY A 37 5.10 -18.80 -5.24
C GLY A 37 4.69 -17.33 -5.43
N THR A 38 3.39 -17.00 -5.54
CA THR A 38 2.97 -15.65 -6.00
C THR A 38 2.07 -14.82 -5.07
N SER A 39 2.31 -14.57 -3.79
CA SER A 39 1.33 -13.86 -2.91
C SER A 39 -0.16 -14.33 -2.93
N LYS A 40 -0.90 -14.09 -1.85
CA LYS A 40 -2.37 -14.18 -1.91
C LYS A 40 -2.92 -12.86 -2.49
N LEU A 41 -4.06 -12.92 -3.19
CA LEU A 41 -4.64 -11.73 -3.84
C LEU A 41 -4.94 -10.61 -2.83
N GLY A 42 -5.44 -10.97 -1.64
CA GLY A 42 -5.71 -10.00 -0.58
C GLY A 42 -4.44 -9.29 -0.07
N PHE A 43 -3.30 -9.99 -0.06
CA PHE A 43 -2.03 -9.39 0.37
C PHE A 43 -1.61 -8.26 -0.55
N ILE A 44 -1.78 -8.43 -1.87
CA ILE A 44 -1.40 -7.41 -2.86
C ILE A 44 -2.17 -6.11 -2.62
N LEU A 45 -3.49 -6.19 -2.40
CA LEU A 45 -4.33 -5.01 -2.16
C LEU A 45 -4.08 -4.38 -0.79
N TRP A 46 -3.87 -5.19 0.25
CA TRP A 46 -3.45 -4.70 1.56
C TRP A 46 -2.10 -3.96 1.47
N HIS A 47 -1.09 -4.57 0.84
CA HIS A 47 0.24 -4.00 0.66
C HIS A 47 0.17 -2.66 -0.07
N CYS A 48 -0.54 -2.58 -1.20
CA CYS A 48 -0.69 -1.33 -1.94
C CYS A 48 -1.33 -0.22 -1.10
N THR A 49 -2.30 -0.57 -0.25
CA THR A 49 -2.93 0.39 0.68
C THR A 49 -1.94 0.85 1.75
N ARG A 50 -1.15 -0.07 2.32
CA ARG A 50 -0.09 0.24 3.28
C ARG A 50 1.01 1.11 2.70
N ILE A 51 1.38 0.93 1.42
CA ILE A 51 2.35 1.79 0.73
C ILE A 51 1.86 3.23 0.66
N LEU A 52 0.56 3.48 0.40
CA LEU A 52 0.01 4.83 0.40
C LEU A 52 0.10 5.49 1.77
N ASP A 53 -0.26 4.75 2.82
CA ASP A 53 -0.21 5.24 4.20
C ASP A 53 1.24 5.52 4.65
N TRP A 54 2.11 4.52 4.51
CA TRP A 54 3.53 4.61 4.85
C TRP A 54 4.21 5.79 4.15
N THR A 55 4.00 5.93 2.85
CA THR A 55 4.69 6.96 2.05
C THR A 55 4.39 8.35 2.58
N VAL A 56 3.11 8.66 2.85
CA VAL A 56 2.72 10.02 3.22
C VAL A 56 2.93 10.29 4.71
N HIS A 57 2.56 9.36 5.59
CA HIS A 57 2.60 9.61 7.04
C HIS A 57 3.97 9.31 7.63
N CYS A 58 4.57 8.17 7.30
CA CYS A 58 5.89 7.83 7.80
C CYS A 58 6.98 8.49 6.95
N ALA A 59 7.16 8.07 5.70
CA ALA A 59 8.32 8.44 4.91
C ALA A 59 8.52 9.96 4.78
N PHE A 60 7.45 10.74 4.63
CA PHE A 60 7.53 12.21 4.54
C PHE A 60 7.38 12.93 5.86
N GLN A 61 6.26 12.68 6.54
CA GLN A 61 5.86 13.48 7.69
C GLN A 61 6.53 13.03 8.99
N GLY A 62 7.04 11.80 9.07
CA GLY A 62 7.58 11.23 10.31
C GLY A 62 6.53 11.11 11.43
N VAL A 63 5.25 11.04 11.07
CA VAL A 63 4.13 10.91 12.01
C VAL A 63 3.60 9.48 12.03
N PRO A 64 2.82 9.09 13.06
CA PRO A 64 2.11 7.81 13.05
C PRO A 64 1.26 7.64 11.79
N GLU A 65 1.27 6.43 11.27
CA GLU A 65 0.46 6.03 10.13
C GLU A 65 -1.00 5.82 10.56
N ILE A 66 -1.92 5.81 9.60
CA ILE A 66 -3.32 5.47 9.88
C ILE A 66 -3.42 4.07 10.49
N ALA A 67 -2.56 3.13 10.05
CA ALA A 67 -2.47 1.79 10.62
C ALA A 67 -2.09 1.75 12.12
N ASP A 68 -1.51 2.82 12.68
CA ASP A 68 -1.17 2.89 14.11
C ASP A 68 -2.38 3.22 15.00
N ARG A 69 -3.50 3.67 14.42
CA ARG A 69 -4.71 3.98 15.17
C ARG A 69 -5.26 2.71 15.85
N PRO A 70 -5.87 2.80 17.05
CA PRO A 70 -6.27 1.63 17.83
C PRO A 70 -7.12 0.62 17.05
N GLU A 71 -8.02 1.11 16.20
CA GLU A 71 -8.91 0.30 15.38
C GLU A 71 -8.15 -0.55 14.35
N TRP A 72 -7.12 -0.02 13.71
CA TRP A 72 -6.34 -0.74 12.69
C TRP A 72 -5.23 -1.56 13.31
N ARG A 73 -4.60 -1.05 14.37
CA ARG A 73 -3.57 -1.75 15.13
C ARG A 73 -4.05 -3.06 15.75
N ALA A 74 -5.34 -3.15 16.08
CA ALA A 74 -5.96 -4.38 16.57
C ALA A 74 -6.23 -5.42 15.47
N ARG A 75 -6.23 -5.01 14.19
CA ARG A 75 -6.58 -5.84 13.02
C ARG A 75 -5.37 -6.20 12.17
N PHE A 76 -4.38 -5.32 12.06
CA PHE A 76 -3.24 -5.49 11.17
C PHE A 76 -2.01 -6.00 11.93
N PRO A 77 -1.35 -7.07 11.45
CA PRO A 77 -0.09 -7.55 12.04
C PRO A 77 0.97 -6.45 11.98
N ARG A 78 1.50 -6.05 13.13
CA ARG A 78 2.43 -4.90 13.23
C ARG A 78 3.80 -5.25 12.68
N GLU A 79 4.21 -6.49 12.89
CA GLU A 79 5.43 -7.10 12.38
C GLU A 79 5.48 -7.09 10.84
N ALA A 80 4.32 -7.01 10.16
CA ALA A 80 4.26 -6.95 8.71
C ALA A 80 4.62 -5.56 8.14
N CYS A 81 4.82 -4.55 8.99
CA CYS A 81 5.17 -3.19 8.58
C CYS A 81 4.24 -2.65 7.48
N TYR A 82 4.78 -2.33 6.30
CA TYR A 82 4.03 -1.99 5.09
C TYR A 82 4.02 -3.10 4.04
N GLY A 83 4.51 -4.30 4.37
CA GLY A 83 4.40 -5.51 3.53
C GLY A 83 5.54 -5.75 2.54
N ALA A 84 6.67 -5.04 2.65
CA ALA A 84 7.85 -5.29 1.83
C ALA A 84 8.97 -5.91 2.67
N GLY A 85 9.76 -6.82 2.07
CA GLY A 85 10.91 -7.46 2.73
C GLY A 85 10.52 -8.44 3.85
N ILE A 86 9.23 -8.84 3.91
CA ILE A 86 8.71 -9.77 4.91
C ILE A 86 8.65 -11.20 4.37
N PRO A 87 8.72 -12.22 5.25
CA PRO A 87 8.58 -13.61 4.83
C PRO A 87 7.18 -13.94 4.29
N ASP A 88 7.09 -14.88 3.33
CA ASP A 88 5.84 -15.37 2.76
C ASP A 88 4.81 -15.81 3.82
N ALA A 89 5.28 -16.48 4.88
CA ALA A 89 4.42 -16.93 5.97
C ALA A 89 3.76 -15.74 6.70
N LEU A 90 4.48 -14.63 6.86
CA LEU A 90 3.92 -13.42 7.47
C LEU A 90 2.97 -12.70 6.51
N ALA A 91 3.28 -12.68 5.20
CA ALA A 91 2.36 -12.18 4.18
C ALA A 91 1.04 -12.98 4.17
N ASP A 92 1.10 -14.30 4.31
CA ASP A 92 -0.08 -15.16 4.41
C ASP A 92 -0.88 -14.89 5.70
N GLN A 93 -0.20 -14.69 6.84
CA GLN A 93 -0.84 -14.32 8.11
C GLN A 93 -1.59 -12.99 8.03
N VAL A 94 -1.06 -12.01 7.29
CA VAL A 94 -1.77 -10.74 7.05
C VAL A 94 -3.13 -11.01 6.39
N VAL A 95 -3.17 -11.87 5.38
CA VAL A 95 -4.43 -12.19 4.68
C VAL A 95 -5.40 -12.94 5.58
N ASP A 96 -4.89 -13.81 6.46
CA ASP A 96 -5.71 -14.57 7.39
C ASP A 96 -6.27 -13.69 8.52
N ALA A 97 -5.52 -12.65 8.93
CA ALA A 97 -5.89 -11.69 9.98
C ALA A 97 -6.79 -10.55 9.48
N THR A 98 -6.86 -10.32 8.18
CA THR A 98 -7.58 -9.19 7.57
C THR A 98 -8.64 -9.64 6.57
N ASN A 99 -9.44 -8.70 6.08
CA ASN A 99 -10.44 -8.96 5.05
C ASN A 99 -10.60 -7.74 4.14
N ARG A 100 -11.17 -7.95 2.95
CA ARG A 100 -11.33 -6.90 1.93
C ARG A 100 -12.13 -5.69 2.45
N THR A 101 -13.13 -5.91 3.30
CA THR A 101 -14.01 -4.85 3.81
C THR A 101 -13.24 -3.92 4.74
N ASP A 102 -12.49 -4.47 5.68
CA ASP A 102 -11.64 -3.69 6.59
C ASP A 102 -10.56 -2.92 5.81
N VAL A 103 -9.94 -3.55 4.81
CA VAL A 103 -8.95 -2.88 3.97
C VAL A 103 -9.55 -1.76 3.12
N ALA A 104 -10.79 -1.92 2.63
CA ALA A 104 -11.50 -0.86 1.90
C ALA A 104 -11.85 0.34 2.81
N LEU A 105 -12.33 0.08 4.03
CA LEU A 105 -12.58 1.13 5.02
C LEU A 105 -11.29 1.88 5.36
N TYR A 106 -10.21 1.15 5.62
CA TYR A 106 -8.89 1.70 5.88
C TYR A 106 -8.35 2.52 4.71
N LEU A 107 -8.47 2.03 3.46
CA LEU A 107 -8.10 2.76 2.25
C LEU A 107 -8.83 4.11 2.16
N GLY A 108 -10.12 4.14 2.53
CA GLY A 108 -10.92 5.35 2.60
C GLY A 108 -10.35 6.38 3.59
N GLU A 109 -9.96 5.94 4.79
CA GLU A 109 -9.34 6.81 5.80
C GLU A 109 -7.97 7.33 5.35
N VAL A 110 -7.15 6.48 4.73
CA VAL A 110 -5.86 6.88 4.14
C VAL A 110 -6.09 7.92 3.04
N LYS A 111 -7.10 7.73 2.18
CA LYS A 111 -7.43 8.68 1.10
C LYS A 111 -7.79 10.06 1.63
N VAL A 112 -8.60 10.11 2.69
CA VAL A 112 -8.96 11.38 3.35
C VAL A 112 -7.72 12.06 3.91
N ALA A 113 -6.92 11.37 4.71
CA ALA A 113 -5.74 11.95 5.36
C ALA A 113 -4.67 12.40 4.35
N VAL A 114 -4.43 11.63 3.29
CA VAL A 114 -3.53 11.99 2.19
C VAL A 114 -4.08 13.21 1.43
N GLY A 115 -5.39 13.24 1.17
CA GLY A 115 -6.04 14.39 0.53
C GLY A 115 -5.85 15.67 1.32
N GLU A 116 -6.10 15.63 2.63
CA GLU A 116 -5.89 16.75 3.55
C GLU A 116 -4.43 17.22 3.57
N TRP A 117 -3.48 16.29 3.57
CA TRP A 117 -2.06 16.62 3.45
C TRP A 117 -1.77 17.37 2.15
N PHE A 118 -2.27 16.89 1.00
CA PHE A 118 -2.05 17.53 -0.31
C PHE A 118 -2.57 18.96 -0.39
N GLU A 119 -3.69 19.29 0.26
CA GLU A 119 -4.24 20.66 0.26
C GLU A 119 -3.27 21.71 0.85
N ARG A 120 -2.29 21.27 1.63
CA ARG A 120 -1.30 22.14 2.29
C ARG A 120 0.05 22.18 1.57
N GLN A 121 0.21 21.47 0.44
CA GLN A 121 1.49 21.35 -0.25
C GLN A 121 1.60 22.26 -1.48
N ASN A 122 2.83 22.62 -1.80
CA ASN A 122 3.19 23.34 -3.01
C ASN A 122 4.36 22.62 -3.72
N ASP A 123 4.76 23.14 -4.88
CA ASP A 123 5.85 22.55 -5.66
C ASP A 123 7.19 22.51 -4.89
N GLN A 124 7.45 23.46 -3.99
CA GLN A 124 8.66 23.45 -3.15
C GLN A 124 8.66 22.28 -2.14
N THR A 125 7.50 21.96 -1.55
CA THR A 125 7.39 20.74 -0.71
C THR A 125 7.71 19.50 -1.53
N LEU A 126 7.24 19.44 -2.77
CA LEU A 126 7.47 18.29 -3.65
C LEU A 126 8.94 18.13 -4.05
N ASP A 127 9.67 19.22 -4.19
CA ASP A 127 11.11 19.21 -4.48
C ASP A 127 11.99 18.97 -3.24
N ALA A 128 11.44 19.11 -2.03
CA ALA A 128 12.16 18.86 -0.80
C ALA A 128 12.50 17.37 -0.63
N VAL A 129 13.68 17.10 -0.08
CA VAL A 129 14.14 15.76 0.28
C VAL A 129 13.72 15.47 1.73
N PRO A 130 12.79 14.52 1.97
CA PRO A 130 12.37 14.17 3.31
C PRO A 130 13.45 13.34 4.03
N PRO A 131 13.55 13.41 5.36
CA PRO A 131 14.51 12.63 6.13
C PRO A 131 14.02 11.18 6.32
N LEU A 132 13.80 10.45 5.21
CA LEU A 132 13.18 9.11 5.16
C LEU A 132 13.71 8.16 6.23
N LYS A 133 15.03 7.93 6.26
CA LYS A 133 15.62 6.99 7.24
C LYS A 133 15.36 7.38 8.69
N ALA A 134 15.42 8.68 9.00
CA ALA A 134 15.15 9.18 10.35
C ALA A 134 13.66 9.04 10.71
N ASN A 135 12.77 9.32 9.77
CA ASN A 135 11.32 9.16 9.95
C ASN A 135 10.91 7.70 10.23
N GLN A 136 11.64 6.74 9.68
CA GLN A 136 11.41 5.30 9.95
C GLN A 136 12.03 4.81 11.26
N ALA A 137 13.03 5.50 11.82
CA ALA A 137 13.80 5.00 12.96
C ALA A 137 12.96 4.81 14.24
N GLY A 138 11.84 5.52 14.37
CA GLY A 138 10.89 5.34 15.47
C GLY A 138 9.93 4.16 15.31
N ARG A 139 9.98 3.42 14.19
CA ARG A 139 9.01 2.38 13.84
C ARG A 139 9.68 0.99 13.92
N PRO A 140 9.27 0.14 14.88
CA PRO A 140 9.82 -1.21 15.01
C PRO A 140 9.70 -1.99 13.69
N GLY A 141 10.78 -2.65 13.27
CA GLY A 141 10.85 -3.46 12.05
C GLY A 141 11.20 -2.69 10.77
N TYR A 142 11.02 -1.37 10.71
CA TYR A 142 11.15 -0.60 9.45
C TYR A 142 12.60 -0.41 9.00
N LEU A 143 13.55 -0.57 9.93
CA LEU A 143 14.99 -0.55 9.66
C LEU A 143 15.61 -1.95 9.74
N ASP A 144 14.80 -3.01 9.86
CA ASP A 144 15.31 -4.37 9.73
C ASP A 144 15.90 -4.54 8.33
N PRO A 145 17.04 -5.23 8.16
CA PRO A 145 17.80 -5.19 6.91
C PRO A 145 16.99 -5.54 5.65
N ALA A 146 16.12 -6.55 5.73
CA ALA A 146 15.30 -6.97 4.59
C ALA A 146 14.21 -5.95 4.24
N VAL A 147 13.59 -5.31 5.25
CA VAL A 147 12.56 -4.28 5.04
C VAL A 147 13.20 -2.99 4.52
N TRP A 148 14.34 -2.58 5.09
CA TRP A 148 15.06 -1.38 4.65
C TRP A 148 15.58 -1.51 3.23
N ALA A 149 16.08 -2.68 2.83
CA ALA A 149 16.60 -2.92 1.48
C ALA A 149 15.56 -2.66 0.37
N GLU A 150 14.27 -2.80 0.66
CA GLU A 150 13.18 -2.54 -0.30
C GLU A 150 12.99 -1.05 -0.62
N VAL A 151 13.46 -0.16 0.25
CA VAL A 151 13.19 1.29 0.17
C VAL A 151 14.44 2.16 0.32
N GLU A 152 15.61 1.57 0.52
CA GLU A 152 16.84 2.32 0.79
C GLU A 152 17.26 3.21 -0.38
N ASP A 153 16.92 2.82 -1.60
CA ASP A 153 17.20 3.58 -2.82
C ASP A 153 16.28 4.82 -2.96
N LEU A 154 15.23 4.93 -2.14
CA LEU A 154 14.38 6.10 -2.05
C LEU A 154 14.99 7.18 -1.12
N ASN A 155 15.93 6.80 -0.27
CA ASN A 155 16.53 7.71 0.69
C ASN A 155 17.42 8.75 -0.01
N GLY A 156 17.10 10.04 0.20
CA GLY A 156 17.79 11.14 -0.47
C GLY A 156 17.11 11.61 -1.76
N LEU A 157 16.02 10.98 -2.19
CA LEU A 157 15.22 11.45 -3.32
C LEU A 157 14.22 12.54 -2.91
N PRO A 158 13.84 13.43 -3.82
CA PRO A 158 12.81 14.43 -3.55
C PRO A 158 11.43 13.77 -3.37
N THR A 159 10.56 14.43 -2.61
CA THR A 159 9.22 13.96 -2.25
C THR A 159 8.41 13.54 -3.47
N TRP A 160 8.48 14.27 -4.59
CA TRP A 160 7.77 13.89 -5.82
C TRP A 160 8.22 12.53 -6.37
N GLN A 161 9.49 12.16 -6.29
CA GLN A 161 9.97 10.85 -6.75
C GLN A 161 9.45 9.74 -5.84
N ILE A 162 9.45 9.97 -4.53
CA ILE A 162 8.95 9.01 -3.56
C ILE A 162 7.40 8.94 -3.60
N LEU A 163 6.70 9.91 -4.19
CA LEU A 163 5.28 9.77 -4.51
C LEU A 163 5.06 8.99 -5.81
N VAL A 164 5.82 9.28 -6.86
CA VAL A 164 5.63 8.64 -8.17
C VAL A 164 6.06 7.18 -8.17
N ARG A 165 7.18 6.83 -7.53
CA ARG A 165 7.75 5.47 -7.63
C ARG A 165 6.94 4.44 -6.81
N PRO A 166 6.75 4.58 -5.50
CA PRO A 166 5.96 3.67 -4.67
C PRO A 166 4.44 3.85 -4.88
N CYS A 167 3.91 5.07 -4.72
CA CYS A 167 2.46 5.27 -4.80
C CYS A 167 1.92 5.25 -6.24
N GLY A 168 2.76 5.49 -7.25
CA GLY A 168 2.36 5.45 -8.65
C GLY A 168 2.73 4.17 -9.36
N ALA A 169 4.01 4.04 -9.70
CA ALA A 169 4.53 2.98 -10.57
C ALA A 169 4.45 1.60 -9.91
N HIS A 170 4.83 1.49 -8.63
CA HIS A 170 4.81 0.23 -7.88
C HIS A 170 3.38 -0.27 -7.65
N ILE A 171 2.46 0.60 -7.24
CA ILE A 171 1.04 0.22 -7.15
C ILE A 171 0.50 -0.23 -8.50
N ARG A 172 0.78 0.48 -9.61
CA ARG A 172 0.35 0.04 -10.95
C ARG A 172 0.92 -1.32 -11.34
N ARG A 173 2.18 -1.61 -11.00
CA ARG A 173 2.78 -2.93 -11.20
C ARG A 173 1.97 -4.01 -10.48
N HIS A 174 1.65 -3.78 -9.21
CA HIS A 174 0.84 -4.70 -8.42
C HIS A 174 -0.61 -4.84 -8.90
N MET A 175 -1.21 -3.78 -9.45
CA MET A 175 -2.53 -3.91 -10.08
C MET A 175 -2.47 -4.81 -11.31
N GLY A 176 -1.42 -4.70 -12.14
CA GLY A 176 -1.19 -5.61 -13.26
C GLY A 176 -0.95 -7.05 -12.83
N GLU A 177 -0.14 -7.26 -11.78
CA GLU A 177 0.06 -8.58 -11.16
C GLU A 177 -1.26 -9.16 -10.66
N TYR A 178 -2.02 -8.39 -9.88
CA TYR A 178 -3.33 -8.78 -9.37
C TYR A 178 -4.28 -9.17 -10.50
N ASP A 179 -4.37 -8.38 -11.57
CA ASP A 179 -5.30 -8.63 -12.67
C ASP A 179 -4.97 -9.96 -13.38
N VAL A 180 -3.68 -10.27 -13.58
CA VAL A 180 -3.23 -11.54 -14.15
C VAL A 180 -3.54 -12.72 -13.22
N LEU A 181 -3.24 -12.57 -11.92
CA LEU A 181 -3.47 -13.64 -10.94
C LEU A 181 -4.98 -13.89 -10.72
N MET A 182 -5.80 -12.85 -10.69
CA MET A 182 -7.25 -12.96 -10.58
C MET A 182 -7.85 -13.69 -11.79
N GLN A 183 -7.41 -13.35 -13.01
CA GLN A 183 -7.83 -14.06 -14.22
C GLN A 183 -7.44 -15.55 -14.17
N ALA A 184 -6.21 -15.85 -13.74
CA ALA A 184 -5.76 -17.23 -13.59
C ALA A 184 -6.57 -18.00 -12.53
N LEU A 185 -6.90 -17.36 -11.39
CA LEU A 185 -7.72 -17.96 -10.34
C LEU A 185 -9.13 -18.30 -10.85
N ARG A 186 -9.80 -17.34 -11.51
CA ARG A 186 -11.15 -17.52 -12.05
C ARG A 186 -11.19 -18.55 -13.17
N ALA A 187 -10.17 -18.60 -14.03
CA ALA A 187 -10.06 -19.59 -15.10
C ALA A 187 -9.97 -21.04 -14.58
N ARG A 188 -9.51 -21.24 -13.34
CA ARG A 188 -9.45 -22.57 -12.70
C ARG A 188 -10.81 -23.03 -12.15
N GLY A 189 -11.84 -22.18 -12.16
CA GLY A 189 -13.18 -22.51 -11.66
C GLY A 189 -13.24 -22.69 -10.14
N VAL A 190 -12.24 -22.20 -9.40
CA VAL A 190 -12.16 -22.31 -7.94
C VAL A 190 -13.13 -21.37 -7.23
N VAL A 191 -13.56 -20.28 -7.89
CA VAL A 191 -14.51 -19.30 -7.34
C VAL A 191 -15.57 -18.97 -8.39
N THR A 192 -16.83 -18.93 -7.98
CA THR A 192 -17.94 -18.52 -8.85
C THR A 192 -17.93 -16.99 -8.99
N PRO A 193 -17.88 -16.41 -10.22
CA PRO A 193 -17.98 -14.97 -10.39
C PRO A 193 -19.28 -14.43 -9.79
N ARG A 194 -19.25 -13.21 -9.22
CA ARG A 194 -20.50 -12.49 -8.91
C ARG A 194 -21.30 -12.33 -10.20
N ALA A 195 -22.58 -12.74 -10.15
CA ALA A 195 -23.56 -12.52 -11.21
C ALA A 195 -23.83 -11.03 -11.42
#